data_AF-A0A3E0ELY5-F1
#
_entry.id   AF-A0A3E0ELY5-F1
#
_cell.length_a   1.000
_cell.length_b   1.000
_cell.length_c   1.000
_cell.angle_alpha   90.00
_cell.angle_beta   90.00
_cell.angle_gamma   90.00
#
_symmetry.space_group_name_H-M   'P 1'
#
loop_
_entity.id
_entity.type
_entity.pdbx_description
1 polymer ?
#
loop_
_entity_poly.entity_id
_entity_poly.type
_entity_poly.pdbx_seq_one_letter_code
_entity_poly.pdbx_strand_id
1 'polypeptide(L)'
;MKRHLLILVLITVSIQSFSQNIDTDIFNNLTYESQDRLYKSYFKRNIFGDLIFSDNRSNEVTLKKEYIELKYGHLSDNSQEKNDVFINMIYQYRKDKNYKVTYSIDIFNKIVIEDNRNGKIEIGKDFFGNETYNENVDGESKSIERNFNGALEYKANNENAILEKDSFNKWTYKDSFGNELKFSSKTWNRFINNFGTEENIFHYLINEFLHL
;
A
#
# COMPACT_ATOMS: atom_id res chain seq x y z
N MET A 1 -7.77 36.14 29.48
CA MET A 1 -8.89 35.56 28.70
C MET A 1 -8.32 34.73 27.57
N LYS A 2 -8.23 33.41 27.75
CA LYS A 2 -7.72 32.46 26.74
C LYS A 2 -8.92 31.99 25.91
N ARG A 3 -8.99 32.37 24.63
CA ARG A 3 -9.98 31.82 23.68
C ARG A 3 -9.49 30.45 23.24
N HIS A 4 -10.24 29.42 23.59
CA HIS A 4 -9.98 28.06 23.18
C HIS A 4 -10.07 27.95 21.65
N LEU A 5 -9.04 27.35 21.07
CA LEU A 5 -8.92 27.00 19.67
C LEU A 5 -9.85 25.82 19.40
N LEU A 6 -11.00 26.10 18.79
CA LEU A 6 -11.94 25.10 18.30
C LEU A 6 -11.60 24.89 16.82
N ILE A 7 -10.67 23.98 16.54
CA ILE A 7 -10.49 23.39 15.20
C ILE A 7 -10.88 21.93 15.34
N LEU A 8 -12.18 21.68 15.29
CA LEU A 8 -12.73 20.37 15.04
C LEU A 8 -13.74 20.54 13.90
N VAL A 9 -13.63 19.69 12.89
CA VAL A 9 -14.61 19.44 11.82
C VAL A 9 -14.60 20.43 10.64
N LEU A 10 -13.59 20.33 9.78
CA LEU A 10 -13.68 20.78 8.38
C LEU A 10 -12.98 19.81 7.41
N ILE A 11 -13.08 18.51 7.70
CA ILE A 11 -12.53 17.43 6.84
C ILE A 11 -13.65 16.62 6.13
N THR A 12 -14.92 16.80 6.49
CA THR A 12 -16.02 16.04 5.87
C THR A 12 -16.59 16.67 4.58
N VAL A 13 -16.36 17.96 4.32
CA VAL A 13 -16.98 18.68 3.19
C VAL A 13 -16.27 18.44 1.85
N SER A 14 -14.96 18.20 1.86
CA SER A 14 -14.18 17.97 0.62
C SER A 14 -14.54 16.63 -0.06
N ILE A 15 -14.88 15.61 0.72
CA ILE A 15 -15.22 14.27 0.18
C ILE A 15 -16.58 14.29 -0.53
N GLN A 16 -17.57 15.02 0.00
CA GLN A 16 -18.92 15.09 -0.60
C GLN A 16 -18.97 15.85 -1.93
N SER A 17 -18.04 16.77 -2.18
CA SER A 17 -18.01 17.54 -3.43
C SER A 17 -17.43 16.74 -4.61
N PHE A 18 -16.64 15.70 -4.33
CA PHE A 18 -15.98 14.88 -5.36
C PHE A 18 -16.88 13.76 -5.90
N SER A 19 -17.68 13.13 -5.02
CA SER A 19 -18.65 12.10 -5.41
C SER A 19 -19.72 12.63 -6.37
N GLN A 20 -20.04 13.93 -6.30
CA GLN A 20 -21.03 14.57 -7.18
C GLN A 20 -20.62 14.65 -8.66
N ASN A 21 -19.35 14.39 -8.99
CA ASN A 21 -18.85 14.41 -10.37
C ASN A 21 -18.50 13.01 -10.90
N ILE A 22 -18.99 11.95 -10.25
CA ILE A 22 -18.82 10.58 -10.73
C ILE A 22 -20.13 10.14 -11.39
N ASP A 23 -20.06 9.88 -12.68
CA ASP A 23 -21.15 9.32 -13.46
C ASP A 23 -20.97 7.80 -13.61
N THR A 24 -22.07 7.06 -13.59
CA THR A 24 -22.09 5.61 -13.81
C THR A 24 -22.87 5.29 -15.09
N ASP A 25 -22.27 4.54 -16.01
CA ASP A 25 -22.95 4.09 -17.23
C ASP A 25 -23.79 2.81 -17.02
N ILE A 26 -24.50 2.37 -18.07
CA ILE A 26 -25.36 1.17 -18.02
C ILE A 26 -24.59 -0.15 -17.80
N PHE A 27 -23.27 -0.13 -17.95
CA PHE A 27 -22.38 -1.26 -17.67
C PHE A 27 -21.70 -1.14 -16.30
N ASN A 28 -22.18 -0.19 -15.48
CA ASN A 28 -21.59 0.16 -14.18
C ASN A 28 -20.13 0.62 -14.29
N ASN A 29 -19.72 1.20 -15.41
CA ASN A 29 -18.42 1.87 -15.51
C ASN A 29 -18.54 3.26 -14.89
N LEU A 30 -17.48 3.67 -14.19
CA LEU A 30 -17.43 5.00 -13.57
C LEU A 30 -16.66 5.96 -14.47
N THR A 31 -17.13 7.20 -14.55
CA THR A 31 -16.44 8.31 -15.21
C THR A 31 -16.38 9.47 -14.25
N TYR A 32 -15.23 10.15 -14.22
CA TYR A 32 -15.06 11.38 -13.47
C TYR A 32 -14.56 12.49 -14.39
N GLU A 33 -15.11 13.69 -14.20
CA GLU A 33 -14.65 14.91 -14.85
C GLU A 33 -14.42 15.99 -13.80
N SER A 34 -13.26 16.64 -13.86
CA SER A 34 -12.96 17.77 -12.98
C SER A 34 -13.84 18.97 -13.30
N GLN A 35 -14.05 19.84 -12.32
CA GLN A 35 -14.89 21.05 -12.47
C GLN A 35 -14.43 21.97 -13.63
N ASP A 36 -13.11 22.06 -13.85
CA ASP A 36 -12.50 22.81 -14.94
C ASP A 36 -12.48 22.06 -16.29
N ARG A 37 -12.97 20.80 -16.31
CA ARG A 37 -13.03 19.90 -17.46
C ARG A 37 -11.67 19.52 -18.06
N LEU A 38 -10.57 19.85 -17.38
CA LEU A 38 -9.22 19.57 -17.84
C LEU A 38 -8.77 18.13 -17.55
N TYR A 39 -9.39 17.48 -16.57
CA TYR A 39 -9.10 16.11 -16.19
C TYR A 39 -10.33 15.23 -16.36
N LYS A 40 -10.13 14.09 -17.02
CA LYS A 40 -11.15 13.06 -17.20
C LYS A 40 -10.53 11.71 -16.92
N SER A 41 -11.24 10.89 -16.16
CA SER A 41 -10.82 9.53 -15.84
C SER A 41 -11.99 8.55 -15.91
N TYR A 42 -11.65 7.29 -16.12
CA TYR A 42 -12.58 6.21 -16.36
C TYR A 42 -12.17 5.01 -15.52
N PHE A 43 -13.15 4.28 -14.99
CA PHE A 43 -12.93 3.01 -14.30
C PHE A 43 -13.88 1.96 -14.84
N LYS A 44 -13.31 0.97 -15.53
CA LYS A 44 -14.06 0.04 -16.38
C LYS A 44 -13.70 -1.40 -16.08
N ARG A 45 -14.67 -2.30 -16.18
CA ARG A 45 -14.41 -3.74 -16.14
C ARG A 45 -14.19 -4.27 -17.55
N ASN A 46 -13.14 -5.05 -17.78
CA ASN A 46 -12.91 -5.73 -19.05
C ASN A 46 -13.61 -7.12 -19.09
N ILE A 47 -13.53 -7.80 -20.24
CA ILE A 47 -14.15 -9.12 -20.44
C ILE A 47 -13.54 -10.25 -19.57
N PHE A 48 -12.33 -10.06 -19.04
CA PHE A 48 -11.66 -11.00 -18.15
C PHE A 48 -12.01 -10.77 -16.68
N GLY A 49 -12.78 -9.71 -16.39
CA GLY A 49 -13.15 -9.31 -15.04
C GLY A 49 -12.15 -8.38 -14.36
N ASP A 50 -11.07 -7.96 -15.03
CA ASP A 50 -10.13 -6.98 -14.50
C ASP A 50 -10.81 -5.60 -14.40
N LEU A 51 -10.40 -4.80 -13.42
CA LEU A 51 -10.76 -3.39 -13.35
C LEU A 51 -9.62 -2.52 -13.87
N ILE A 52 -9.95 -1.63 -14.80
CA ILE A 52 -8.99 -0.76 -15.48
C ILE A 52 -9.37 0.68 -15.19
N PHE A 53 -8.50 1.38 -14.48
CA PHE A 53 -8.52 2.83 -14.41
C PHE A 53 -7.69 3.42 -15.55
N SER A 54 -8.19 4.49 -16.16
CA SER A 54 -7.47 5.24 -17.18
C SER A 54 -7.85 6.71 -17.13
N ASP A 55 -6.99 7.60 -17.63
CA ASP A 55 -7.30 9.03 -17.69
C ASP A 55 -6.82 9.71 -18.98
N ASN A 56 -7.22 10.97 -19.15
CA ASN A 56 -6.84 11.79 -20.30
C ASN A 56 -5.37 12.27 -20.27
N ARG A 57 -4.55 11.75 -19.34
CA ARG A 57 -3.09 11.94 -19.27
C ARG A 57 -2.32 10.67 -19.66
N SER A 58 -3.03 9.70 -20.22
CA SER A 58 -2.50 8.40 -20.62
C SER A 58 -1.96 7.57 -19.46
N ASN A 59 -2.49 7.78 -18.25
CA ASN A 59 -2.25 6.87 -17.14
C ASN A 59 -3.18 5.65 -17.25
N GLU A 60 -2.71 4.48 -16.81
CA GLU A 60 -3.48 3.24 -16.79
C GLU A 60 -3.14 2.41 -15.56
N VAL A 61 -4.16 1.93 -14.83
CA VAL A 61 -3.98 1.05 -13.67
C VAL A 61 -4.85 -0.16 -13.88
N THR A 62 -4.23 -1.33 -13.98
CA THR A 62 -4.93 -2.59 -14.15
C THR A 62 -4.93 -3.36 -12.83
N LEU A 63 -6.12 -3.58 -12.27
CA LEU A 63 -6.32 -4.54 -11.17
C LEU A 63 -6.82 -5.85 -11.76
N LYS A 64 -5.97 -6.89 -11.71
CA LYS A 64 -6.37 -8.22 -12.16
C LYS A 64 -7.47 -8.79 -11.26
N LYS A 65 -8.36 -9.58 -11.87
CA LYS A 65 -9.49 -10.19 -11.17
C LYS A 65 -9.06 -10.90 -9.88
N GLU A 66 -8.00 -11.69 -9.93
CA GLU A 66 -7.49 -12.45 -8.78
C GLU A 66 -6.98 -11.53 -7.66
N TYR A 67 -6.37 -10.39 -8.02
CA TYR A 67 -5.96 -9.38 -7.04
C TYR A 67 -7.17 -8.73 -6.37
N ILE A 68 -8.21 -8.42 -7.15
CA ILE A 68 -9.47 -7.86 -6.63
C ILE A 68 -10.09 -8.83 -5.63
N GLU A 69 -10.20 -10.10 -5.99
CA GLU A 69 -10.76 -11.15 -5.13
C GLU A 69 -9.96 -11.32 -3.83
N LEU A 70 -8.62 -11.29 -3.90
CA LEU A 70 -7.78 -11.41 -2.72
C LEU A 70 -7.88 -10.19 -1.79
N LYS A 71 -7.87 -8.97 -2.35
CA LYS A 71 -7.78 -7.73 -1.55
C LYS A 71 -9.11 -7.16 -1.11
N TYR A 72 -10.12 -7.25 -1.95
CA TYR A 72 -11.43 -6.64 -1.72
C TYR A 72 -12.54 -7.69 -1.63
N GLY A 73 -12.24 -8.98 -1.83
CA GLY A 73 -13.27 -10.00 -1.95
C GLY A 73 -14.14 -9.76 -3.19
N HIS A 74 -15.45 -9.77 -3.00
CA HIS A 74 -16.39 -9.44 -4.07
C HIS A 74 -16.61 -7.94 -4.15
N LEU A 75 -15.78 -7.24 -4.93
CA LEU A 75 -16.01 -5.84 -5.26
C LEU A 75 -17.24 -5.72 -6.20
N SER A 76 -18.41 -5.55 -5.59
CA SER A 76 -19.69 -5.41 -6.31
C SER A 76 -19.66 -4.20 -7.24
N ASP A 77 -20.23 -4.35 -8.43
CA ASP A 77 -20.18 -3.32 -9.45
C ASP A 77 -20.91 -2.02 -9.07
N ASN A 78 -21.78 -2.07 -8.05
CA ASN A 78 -22.56 -0.95 -7.52
C ASN A 78 -22.25 -0.63 -6.04
N SER A 79 -21.06 -1.00 -5.53
CA SER A 79 -20.70 -0.71 -4.14
C SER A 79 -20.05 0.66 -3.96
N GLN A 80 -20.25 1.23 -2.76
CA GLN A 80 -19.48 2.37 -2.28
C GLN A 80 -17.96 2.08 -2.34
N GLU A 81 -17.54 0.85 -2.06
CA GLU A 81 -16.13 0.43 -2.11
C GLU A 81 -15.51 0.61 -3.49
N LYS A 82 -16.25 0.31 -4.57
CA LYS A 82 -15.77 0.52 -5.95
C LYS A 82 -15.57 2.01 -6.24
N ASN A 83 -16.47 2.86 -5.76
CA ASN A 83 -16.31 4.31 -5.85
C ASN A 83 -15.09 4.78 -5.06
N ASP A 84 -14.87 4.24 -3.85
CA ASP A 84 -13.74 4.61 -3.01
C ASP A 84 -12.41 4.21 -3.68
N VAL A 85 -12.32 3.00 -4.26
CA VAL A 85 -11.17 2.57 -5.06
C VAL A 85 -10.93 3.53 -6.23
N PHE A 86 -11.98 3.89 -6.98
CA PHE A 86 -11.86 4.81 -8.11
C PHE A 86 -11.37 6.20 -7.68
N ILE A 87 -11.96 6.76 -6.62
CA ILE A 87 -11.57 8.05 -6.05
C ILE A 87 -10.10 8.03 -5.60
N ASN A 88 -9.67 6.95 -4.94
CA ASN A 88 -8.27 6.80 -4.52
C ASN A 88 -7.32 6.80 -5.72
N MET A 89 -7.66 6.10 -6.81
CA MET A 89 -6.87 6.11 -8.05
C MET A 89 -6.80 7.51 -8.67
N ILE A 90 -7.91 8.26 -8.68
CA ILE A 90 -7.90 9.65 -9.16
C ILE A 90 -6.93 10.48 -8.32
N TYR A 91 -7.00 10.41 -6.99
CA TYR A 91 -6.10 11.17 -6.12
C TYR A 91 -4.63 10.81 -6.33
N GLN A 92 -4.34 9.52 -6.46
CA GLN A 92 -2.99 9.01 -6.63
C GLN A 92 -2.39 9.43 -7.98
N TYR A 93 -3.12 9.25 -9.09
CA TYR A 93 -2.55 9.34 -10.42
C TYR A 93 -2.87 10.63 -11.19
N ARG A 94 -3.78 11.49 -10.70
CA ARG A 94 -4.14 12.74 -11.42
C ARG A 94 -2.98 13.68 -11.71
N LYS A 95 -1.84 13.54 -11.02
CA LYS A 95 -0.63 14.35 -11.24
C LYS A 95 0.36 13.69 -12.19
N ASP A 96 0.28 12.37 -12.38
CA ASP A 96 1.12 11.61 -13.29
C ASP A 96 0.75 11.82 -14.76
N LYS A 97 1.67 11.39 -15.63
CA LYS A 97 1.49 11.29 -17.08
C LYS A 97 2.15 10.01 -17.58
N ASN A 98 1.50 9.34 -18.53
CA ASN A 98 1.99 8.11 -19.16
C ASN A 98 2.40 7.01 -18.15
N TYR A 99 1.83 6.99 -16.96
CA TYR A 99 2.13 5.99 -15.94
C TYR A 99 1.24 4.78 -16.10
N LYS A 100 1.83 3.59 -16.12
CA LYS A 100 1.09 2.34 -16.22
C LYS A 100 1.52 1.40 -15.11
N VAL A 101 0.56 0.81 -14.41
CA VAL A 101 0.84 -0.17 -13.36
C VAL A 101 -0.19 -1.29 -13.37
N THR A 102 0.27 -2.51 -13.11
CA THR A 102 -0.57 -3.70 -13.01
C THR A 102 -0.44 -4.33 -11.63
N TYR A 103 -1.57 -4.63 -11.00
CA TYR A 103 -1.69 -5.36 -9.75
C TYR A 103 -2.21 -6.76 -10.06
N SER A 104 -1.46 -7.78 -9.70
CA SER A 104 -1.73 -9.17 -10.06
C SER A 104 -1.39 -10.14 -8.93
N ILE A 105 -1.77 -11.40 -9.08
CA ILE A 105 -1.39 -12.51 -8.21
C ILE A 105 -0.58 -13.50 -9.02
N ASP A 106 0.59 -13.90 -8.53
CA ASP A 106 1.42 -14.92 -9.18
C ASP A 106 0.95 -16.34 -8.87
N ILE A 107 1.64 -17.33 -9.46
CA ILE A 107 1.32 -18.75 -9.29
C ILE A 107 1.55 -19.29 -7.86
N PHE A 108 2.22 -18.52 -7.00
CA PHE A 108 2.48 -18.85 -5.60
C PHE A 108 1.59 -18.05 -4.65
N ASN A 109 0.53 -17.42 -5.16
CA ASN A 109 -0.37 -16.54 -4.41
C ASN A 109 0.33 -15.30 -3.81
N LYS A 110 1.43 -14.84 -4.41
CA LYS A 110 2.04 -13.56 -4.07
C LYS A 110 1.38 -12.45 -4.86
N ILE A 111 1.16 -11.32 -4.21
CA ILE A 111 0.79 -10.07 -4.87
C ILE A 111 2.00 -9.57 -5.63
N VAL A 112 1.81 -9.25 -6.91
CA VAL A 112 2.83 -8.65 -7.77
C VAL A 112 2.28 -7.34 -8.33
N ILE A 113 3.01 -6.25 -8.09
CA ILE A 113 2.72 -4.91 -8.61
C ILE A 113 3.87 -4.54 -9.53
N GLU A 114 3.60 -4.25 -10.79
CA GLU A 114 4.64 -3.92 -11.77
C GLU A 114 4.22 -2.70 -12.59
N ASP A 115 5.12 -1.74 -12.74
CA ASP A 115 4.89 -0.50 -13.46
C ASP A 115 5.79 -0.33 -14.70
N ASN A 116 5.48 0.66 -15.52
CA ASN A 116 6.23 0.99 -16.74
C ASN A 116 7.43 1.92 -16.50
N ARG A 117 7.84 2.11 -15.25
CA ARG A 117 9.00 2.90 -14.80
C ARG A 117 10.02 2.00 -14.08
N ASN A 118 10.06 0.70 -14.42
CA ASN A 118 10.93 -0.31 -13.82
C ASN A 118 10.71 -0.54 -12.31
N GLY A 119 9.51 -0.23 -11.80
CA GLY A 119 9.09 -0.58 -10.45
C GLY A 119 8.43 -1.95 -10.42
N LYS A 120 8.86 -2.82 -9.50
CA LYS A 120 8.26 -4.11 -9.21
C LYS A 120 8.22 -4.37 -7.71
N ILE A 121 7.05 -4.72 -7.19
CA ILE A 121 6.85 -5.10 -5.79
C ILE A 121 6.25 -6.51 -5.75
N GLU A 122 6.78 -7.38 -4.89
CA GLU A 122 6.26 -8.70 -4.59
C GLU A 122 5.98 -8.84 -3.09
N ILE A 123 4.75 -9.20 -2.74
CA ILE A 123 4.31 -9.37 -1.35
C ILE A 123 3.63 -10.72 -1.22
N GLY A 124 4.06 -11.54 -0.27
CA GLY A 124 3.46 -12.86 -0.09
C GLY A 124 4.08 -13.60 1.06
N LYS A 125 4.12 -14.93 0.95
CA LYS A 125 4.75 -15.80 1.94
C LYS A 125 5.91 -16.60 1.35
N ASP A 126 6.90 -16.90 2.19
CA ASP A 126 7.95 -17.87 1.89
C ASP A 126 7.43 -19.31 2.03
N PHE A 127 8.31 -20.29 1.78
CA PHE A 127 7.97 -21.72 1.90
C PHE A 127 7.68 -22.18 3.34
N PHE A 128 8.04 -21.38 4.34
CA PHE A 128 7.77 -21.63 5.75
C PHE A 128 6.50 -20.90 6.24
N GLY A 129 5.85 -20.12 5.37
CA GLY A 129 4.65 -19.37 5.67
C GLY A 129 4.90 -17.98 6.29
N ASN A 130 6.14 -17.51 6.34
CA ASN A 130 6.49 -16.18 6.83
C ASN A 130 6.21 -15.13 5.75
N GLU A 131 5.77 -13.94 6.17
CA GLU A 131 5.55 -12.83 5.25
C GLU A 131 6.87 -12.34 4.63
N THR A 132 6.81 -12.03 3.33
CA THR A 132 7.94 -11.51 2.56
C THR A 132 7.50 -10.28 1.77
N TYR A 133 8.35 -9.28 1.74
CA TYR A 133 8.22 -8.11 0.89
C TYR A 133 9.50 -7.95 0.07
N ASN A 134 9.38 -7.78 -1.24
CA ASN A 134 10.50 -7.44 -2.11
C ASN A 134 10.07 -6.28 -3.01
N GLU A 135 10.92 -5.28 -3.16
CA GLU A 135 10.75 -4.15 -4.04
C GLU A 135 12.01 -4.00 -4.89
N ASN A 136 11.84 -3.75 -6.18
CA ASN A 136 12.89 -3.38 -7.11
C ASN A 136 12.43 -2.14 -7.88
N VAL A 137 13.17 -1.04 -7.79
CA VAL A 137 12.87 0.20 -8.50
C VAL A 137 14.17 0.70 -9.10
N ASP A 138 14.22 0.82 -10.44
CA ASP A 138 15.39 1.34 -11.16
C ASP A 138 16.73 0.66 -10.78
N GLY A 139 16.68 -0.65 -10.46
CA GLY A 139 17.84 -1.44 -10.05
C GLY A 139 18.21 -1.36 -8.56
N GLU A 140 17.53 -0.52 -7.79
CA GLU A 140 17.60 -0.54 -6.33
C GLU A 140 16.65 -1.60 -5.79
N SER A 141 17.15 -2.50 -4.93
CA SER A 141 16.34 -3.56 -4.34
C SER A 141 16.17 -3.34 -2.85
N LYS A 142 14.97 -3.59 -2.34
CA LYS A 142 14.65 -3.63 -0.92
C LYS A 142 13.91 -4.92 -0.60
N SER A 143 14.19 -5.53 0.53
CA SER A 143 13.50 -6.74 0.96
C SER A 143 13.29 -6.77 2.46
N ILE A 144 12.15 -7.32 2.88
CA ILE A 144 11.88 -7.69 4.27
C ILE A 144 11.52 -9.17 4.29
N GLU A 145 12.26 -9.94 5.08
CA GLU A 145 12.11 -11.38 5.18
C GLU A 145 12.43 -11.89 6.59
N ARG A 146 11.92 -13.07 6.94
CA ARG A 146 12.32 -13.76 8.17
C ARG A 146 13.45 -14.73 7.87
N ASN A 147 14.55 -14.63 8.60
CA ASN A 147 15.68 -15.55 8.46
C ASN A 147 15.45 -16.87 9.23
N PHE A 148 16.37 -17.82 9.08
CA PHE A 148 16.30 -19.14 9.73
C PHE A 148 16.31 -19.10 11.28
N ASN A 149 16.82 -18.02 11.88
CA ASN A 149 16.83 -17.83 13.32
C ASN A 149 15.52 -17.20 13.82
N GLY A 150 14.56 -16.93 12.91
CA GLY A 150 13.30 -16.28 13.22
C GLY A 150 13.40 -14.76 13.37
N ALA A 151 14.55 -14.14 13.05
CA ALA A 151 14.69 -12.70 13.05
C ALA A 151 14.14 -12.09 11.75
N LEU A 152 13.56 -10.89 11.85
CA LEU A 152 13.13 -10.12 10.68
C LEU A 152 14.32 -9.29 10.18
N GLU A 153 14.63 -9.39 8.90
CA GLU A 153 15.73 -8.69 8.25
C GLU A 153 15.18 -7.76 7.18
N TYR A 154 15.66 -6.52 7.19
CA TYR A 154 15.51 -5.55 6.11
C TYR A 154 16.85 -5.42 5.41
N LYS A 155 16.84 -5.51 4.08
CA LYS A 155 18.02 -5.32 3.24
C LYS A 155 17.66 -4.36 2.12
N ALA A 156 18.51 -3.36 1.92
CA ALA A 156 18.55 -2.51 0.75
C ALA A 156 20.00 -2.33 0.30
N ASN A 157 20.24 -1.64 -0.81
CA ASN A 157 21.57 -1.48 -1.39
C ASN A 157 22.64 -1.00 -0.37
N ASN A 158 22.29 -0.01 0.47
CA ASN A 158 23.22 0.60 1.43
C ASN A 158 22.69 0.63 2.87
N GLU A 159 21.54 0.01 3.11
CA GLU A 159 20.84 0.07 4.40
C GLU A 159 20.38 -1.32 4.78
N ASN A 160 20.47 -1.62 6.06
CA ASN A 160 19.96 -2.88 6.59
C ASN A 160 19.47 -2.68 8.01
N ALA A 161 18.45 -3.45 8.39
CA ALA A 161 18.00 -3.53 9.76
C ALA A 161 17.67 -4.98 10.13
N ILE A 162 17.71 -5.27 11.42
CA ILE A 162 17.33 -6.57 11.96
C ILE A 162 16.53 -6.38 13.24
N LEU A 163 15.45 -7.13 13.38
CA LEU A 163 14.67 -7.26 14.59
C LEU A 163 14.69 -8.71 15.04
N GLU A 164 15.39 -8.96 16.15
CA GLU A 164 15.66 -10.29 16.65
C GLU A 164 15.25 -10.43 18.12
N LYS A 165 14.92 -11.66 18.51
CA LYS A 165 14.60 -12.02 19.88
C LYS A 165 15.75 -12.85 20.47
N ASP A 166 16.29 -12.42 21.60
CA ASP A 166 17.35 -13.15 22.28
C ASP A 166 16.82 -14.39 23.04
N SER A 167 17.75 -15.20 23.56
CA SER A 167 17.43 -16.39 24.37
C SER A 167 16.70 -16.08 25.69
N PHE A 168 16.63 -14.81 26.09
CA PHE A 168 15.91 -14.33 27.27
C PHE A 168 14.58 -13.67 26.91
N ASN A 169 14.09 -13.87 25.68
CA ASN A 169 12.86 -13.30 25.15
C ASN A 169 12.84 -11.76 25.09
N LYS A 170 13.99 -11.11 24.97
CA LYS A 170 14.09 -9.66 24.75
C LYS A 170 14.26 -9.37 23.27
N TRP A 171 13.47 -8.42 22.78
CA TRP A 171 13.54 -7.95 21.41
C TRP A 171 14.58 -6.86 21.27
N THR A 172 15.40 -6.97 20.23
CA THR A 172 16.43 -5.99 19.88
C THR A 172 16.30 -5.62 18.41
N TYR A 173 16.18 -4.33 18.14
CA TYR A 173 16.32 -3.75 16.80
C TYR A 173 17.74 -3.22 16.64
N LYS A 174 18.35 -3.45 15.47
CA LYS A 174 19.62 -2.86 15.06
C LYS A 174 19.56 -2.43 13.60
N ASP A 175 20.30 -1.39 13.23
CA ASP A 175 20.41 -0.98 11.83
C ASP A 175 21.82 -0.53 11.41
N SER A 176 21.96 -0.29 10.11
CA SER A 176 23.19 0.15 9.44
C SER A 176 23.67 1.54 9.85
N PHE A 177 22.82 2.38 10.44
CA PHE A 177 23.22 3.70 10.98
C PHE A 177 23.73 3.60 12.43
N GLY A 178 23.75 2.41 13.00
CA GLY A 178 24.25 2.15 14.35
C GLY A 178 23.20 2.36 15.44
N ASN A 179 21.92 2.48 15.10
CA ASN A 179 20.88 2.49 16.11
C ASN A 179 20.75 1.08 16.71
N GLU A 180 20.62 0.99 18.04
CA GLU A 180 20.32 -0.25 18.75
C GLU A 180 19.25 0.02 19.82
N LEU A 181 18.11 -0.67 19.71
CA LEU A 181 16.99 -0.52 20.63
C LEU A 181 16.66 -1.85 21.27
N LYS A 182 16.68 -1.89 22.60
CA LYS A 182 16.30 -3.07 23.39
C LYS A 182 14.98 -2.83 24.08
N PHE A 183 14.03 -3.71 23.83
CA PHE A 183 12.68 -3.58 24.36
C PHE A 183 12.49 -4.47 25.57
N SER A 184 12.02 -3.87 26.67
CA SER A 184 11.48 -4.64 27.80
C SER A 184 10.22 -5.39 27.35
N SER A 185 9.88 -6.51 27.98
CA SER A 185 8.64 -7.25 27.67
C SER A 185 7.38 -6.37 27.80
N LYS A 186 7.37 -5.43 28.76
CA LYS A 186 6.26 -4.47 28.93
C LYS A 186 6.15 -3.51 27.75
N THR A 187 7.27 -3.01 27.26
CA THR A 187 7.32 -2.13 26.08
C THR A 187 6.90 -2.89 24.83
N TRP A 188 7.42 -4.11 24.65
CA TRP A 188 7.09 -4.96 23.52
C TRP A 188 5.59 -5.31 23.46
N ASN A 189 4.99 -5.66 24.59
CA ASN A 189 3.54 -5.94 24.63
C ASN A 189 2.71 -4.70 24.25
N ARG A 190 3.17 -3.49 24.56
CA ARG A 190 2.51 -2.27 24.08
C ARG A 190 2.63 -2.11 22.57
N PHE A 191 3.80 -2.41 22.00
CA PHE A 191 3.98 -2.43 20.56
C PHE A 191 3.03 -3.44 19.89
N ILE A 192 2.97 -4.67 20.39
CA ILE A 192 2.04 -5.68 19.85
C ILE A 192 0.59 -5.22 19.95
N ASN A 193 0.18 -4.61 21.06
CA ASN A 193 -1.18 -4.08 21.19
C ASN A 193 -1.50 -2.95 20.20
N ASN A 194 -0.50 -2.16 19.81
CA ASN A 194 -0.70 -1.01 18.93
C ASN A 194 -0.57 -1.38 17.45
N PHE A 195 0.35 -2.28 17.11
CA PHE A 195 0.74 -2.59 15.74
C PHE A 195 0.29 -4.00 15.29
N GLY A 196 -0.11 -4.87 16.22
CA GLY A 196 -0.63 -6.21 15.95
C GLY A 196 0.44 -7.28 15.78
N THR A 197 1.37 -7.10 14.84
CA THR A 197 2.36 -8.12 14.45
C THR A 197 3.80 -7.64 14.61
N GLU A 198 4.75 -8.58 14.65
CA GLU A 198 6.18 -8.28 14.72
C GLU A 198 6.64 -7.56 13.45
N GLU A 199 6.10 -7.96 12.31
CA GLU A 199 6.32 -7.38 10.99
C GLU A 199 5.89 -5.91 10.98
N ASN A 200 4.68 -5.59 11.46
CA ASN A 200 4.20 -4.21 11.52
C ASN A 200 5.06 -3.33 12.44
N ILE A 201 5.53 -3.88 13.56
CA ILE A 201 6.47 -3.18 14.45
C ILE A 201 7.79 -2.94 13.73
N PHE A 202 8.30 -3.93 13.00
CA PHE A 202 9.55 -3.81 12.26
C PHE A 202 9.45 -2.77 11.15
N HIS A 203 8.37 -2.79 10.36
CA HIS A 203 8.07 -1.76 9.37
C HIS A 203 8.03 -0.37 9.99
N TYR A 204 7.39 -0.21 11.15
CA TYR A 204 7.37 1.06 11.88
C TYR A 204 8.78 1.53 12.26
N LEU A 205 9.61 0.63 12.81
CA LEU A 205 10.98 0.97 13.22
C LEU A 205 11.84 1.35 12.01
N ILE A 206 11.73 0.62 10.90
CA ILE A 206 12.44 0.94 9.66
C ILE A 206 12.05 2.33 9.17
N ASN A 207 10.76 2.65 9.09
CA ASN A 207 10.30 3.96 8.62
C ASN A 207 10.79 5.10 9.53
N GLU A 208 10.80 4.87 10.85
CA GLU A 208 11.26 5.87 11.82
C GLU A 208 12.77 6.12 11.75
N PHE A 209 13.58 5.06 11.61
CA PHE A 209 15.04 5.16 11.76
C PHE A 209 15.84 5.14 10.45
N LEU A 210 15.30 4.53 9.38
CA LEU A 210 15.90 4.49 8.05
C LEU A 210 15.26 5.49 7.07
N HIS A 211 14.21 6.22 7.48
CA HIS A 211 13.54 7.25 6.67
C HIS A 211 13.04 6.75 5.31
N LEU A 212 12.42 5.56 5.29
CA LEU A 212 11.70 5.06 4.12
C LEU A 212 10.36 5.77 3.90
#